data_AF-A0A924RKV8-F1
#
_entry.id   AF-A0A924RKV8-F1
#
_cell.length_a   1.000
_cell.length_b   1.000
_cell.length_c   1.000
_cell.angle_alpha   90.00
_cell.angle_beta   90.00
_cell.angle_gamma   90.00
#
_symmetry.space_group_name_H-M   'P 1'
#
loop_
_entity.id
_entity.type
_entity.pdbx_description
1 polymer ?
#
loop_
_entity_poly.entity_id
_entity_poly.type
_entity_poly.pdbx_seq_one_letter_code
_entity_poly.pdbx_strand_id
1 'polypeptide(L)'
;KNGIFVAFEKLIIEKNKLEKSIIDKNNGTIKIQKTYYPFVLCNYVERDFQFTFIGGSWNKQSKTIADKLMIYEPAINLVLSN
;
A
#
# COMPACT_ATOMS: atom_id res chain seq x y z
N LYS A 1 -12.90 23.38 -11.18
CA LYS A 1 -12.83 22.24 -10.25
C LYS A 1 -11.73 21.32 -10.77
N ASN A 2 -10.52 21.44 -10.26
CA ASN A 2 -9.39 20.63 -10.74
C ASN A 2 -9.09 19.61 -9.65
N GLY A 3 -9.74 18.45 -9.73
CA GLY A 3 -9.43 17.31 -8.87
C GLY A 3 -8.21 16.56 -9.42
N ILE A 4 -7.53 15.80 -8.57
CA ILE A 4 -6.49 14.87 -9.02
C ILE A 4 -7.05 13.47 -9.04
N PHE A 5 -6.85 12.83 -10.18
CA PHE A 5 -7.14 11.43 -10.40
C PHE A 5 -5.87 10.66 -10.11
N VAL A 6 -5.90 9.83 -9.07
CA VAL A 6 -4.83 8.89 -8.78
C VAL A 6 -5.32 7.53 -9.29
N ALA A 7 -4.73 7.06 -10.39
CA ALA A 7 -4.88 5.70 -10.85
C ALA A 7 -3.72 4.88 -10.29
N PHE A 8 -4.03 3.76 -9.63
CA PHE A 8 -3.04 2.77 -9.24
C PHE A 8 -3.36 1.47 -9.98
N GLU A 9 -2.33 0.89 -10.59
CA GLU A 9 -2.42 -0.41 -11.25
C GLU A 9 -1.75 -1.45 -10.34
N LYS A 10 -2.42 -2.59 -10.12
CA LYS A 10 -1.89 -3.67 -9.29
C LYS A 10 -1.70 -4.91 -10.15
N LEU A 11 -0.46 -5.33 -10.32
CA LEU A 11 -0.12 -6.61 -10.91
C LEU A 11 -0.35 -7.73 -9.89
N ILE A 12 -1.14 -8.75 -10.25
CA ILE A 12 -1.40 -9.93 -9.42
C ILE A 12 -1.00 -11.17 -10.21
N ILE A 13 -0.24 -12.07 -9.57
CA ILE A 13 0.12 -13.37 -10.13
C ILE A 13 -0.85 -14.42 -9.58
N GLU A 14 -1.79 -14.87 -10.41
CA GLU A 14 -2.85 -15.81 -9.97
C GLU A 14 -2.27 -17.13 -9.42
N LYS A 15 -1.15 -17.61 -9.98
CA LYS A 15 -0.43 -18.81 -9.50
C LYS A 15 0.04 -18.68 -8.05
N ASN A 16 0.25 -17.45 -7.55
CA ASN A 16 0.73 -17.18 -6.20
C ASN A 16 -0.41 -16.99 -5.19
N LYS A 17 -1.62 -17.42 -5.52
CA LYS A 17 -2.80 -17.32 -4.67
C LYS A 17 -2.83 -18.42 -3.60
N LEU A 18 -3.09 -18.01 -2.36
CA LEU A 18 -3.37 -18.87 -1.22
C LEU A 18 -4.79 -18.60 -0.73
N GLU A 19 -5.61 -19.67 -0.65
CA GLU A 19 -7.01 -19.58 -0.21
C GLU A 19 -7.19 -20.26 1.15
N LYS A 20 -7.93 -19.60 2.06
CA LYS A 20 -8.27 -20.13 3.38
C LYS A 20 -9.74 -19.89 3.68
N SER A 21 -10.40 -20.90 4.24
CA SER A 21 -11.77 -20.75 4.75
C SER A 21 -11.70 -20.08 6.13
N ILE A 22 -12.36 -18.94 6.27
CA ILE A 22 -12.45 -18.18 7.53
C ILE A 22 -13.91 -17.97 7.91
N ILE A 23 -14.18 -17.93 9.20
CA ILE A 23 -15.49 -17.53 9.72
C ILE A 23 -15.47 -16.01 9.90
N ASP A 24 -16.37 -15.31 9.21
CA ASP A 24 -16.55 -13.88 9.38
C ASP A 24 -17.07 -13.61 10.80
N LYS A 25 -16.29 -12.84 11.57
CA LYS A 25 -16.58 -12.57 12.98
C LYS A 25 -17.88 -11.76 13.18
N ASN A 26 -18.35 -11.05 12.16
CA ASN A 26 -19.53 -10.19 12.28
C ASN A 26 -20.84 -10.95 12.06
N ASN A 27 -20.85 -12.02 11.27
CA ASN A 27 -22.07 -12.71 10.87
C ASN A 27 -21.98 -14.26 10.91
N GLY A 28 -20.85 -14.83 11.34
CA GLY A 28 -20.66 -16.27 11.47
C GLY A 28 -20.60 -17.04 10.15
N THR A 29 -20.62 -16.35 9.01
CA THR A 29 -20.61 -17.01 7.69
C THR A 29 -19.20 -17.45 7.30
N ILE A 30 -19.13 -18.58 6.58
CA ILE A 30 -17.89 -19.06 6.00
C ILE A 30 -17.55 -18.22 4.76
N LYS A 31 -16.34 -17.66 4.71
CA LYS A 31 -15.81 -16.90 3.57
C LYS A 31 -14.45 -17.46 3.15
N ILE A 32 -14.18 -17.39 1.84
CA ILE A 32 -12.86 -17.71 1.30
C ILE A 32 -12.01 -16.44 1.33
N GLN A 33 -10.97 -16.45 2.15
CA GLN A 33 -9.93 -15.43 2.16
C GLN A 33 -8.88 -15.77 1.10
N LYS A 34 -8.65 -14.85 0.16
CA LYS A 34 -7.63 -14.96 -0.88
C LYS A 34 -6.44 -14.07 -0.55
N THR A 35 -5.24 -14.61 -0.62
CA THR A 35 -3.97 -13.92 -0.40
C THR A 35 -3.06 -14.13 -1.60
N TYR A 36 -2.43 -13.09 -2.13
CA TYR A 36 -1.52 -13.19 -3.28
C TYR A 36 -0.12 -12.77 -2.88
N TYR A 37 0.87 -13.57 -3.26
CA TYR A 37 2.29 -13.29 -3.02
C TYR A 37 3.00 -12.75 -4.29
N PRO A 38 4.09 -11.96 -4.14
CA PRO A 38 4.61 -11.45 -2.87
C PRO A 38 3.71 -10.37 -2.30
N PHE A 39 3.79 -10.17 -0.98
CA PHE A 39 3.10 -9.03 -0.36
C PHE A 39 3.69 -7.73 -0.89
N VAL A 40 2.81 -6.74 -1.12
CA VAL A 40 3.26 -5.36 -1.33
C VAL A 40 3.84 -4.90 0.01
N LEU A 41 5.16 -4.89 0.12
CA LEU A 41 5.85 -4.37 1.28
C LEU A 41 5.94 -2.87 1.10
N CYS A 42 5.65 -2.11 2.16
CA CYS A 42 6.01 -0.71 2.18
C CYS A 42 7.34 -0.57 2.92
N ASN A 43 8.34 0.01 2.26
CA ASN A 43 9.58 0.36 2.93
C ASN A 43 9.40 1.66 3.70
N TYR A 44 9.93 1.72 4.92
CA TYR A 44 10.00 2.94 5.71
C TYR A 44 11.29 3.67 5.34
N VAL A 45 11.17 4.71 4.50
CA VAL A 45 12.31 5.39 3.85
C VAL A 45 12.37 6.87 4.19
N GLU A 46 13.59 7.40 4.26
CA GLU A 46 13.84 8.83 4.45
C GLU A 46 13.50 9.63 3.19
N ARG A 47 12.80 10.75 3.37
CA ARG A 47 12.44 11.73 2.33
C ARG A 47 12.52 13.15 2.87
N ASP A 48 12.78 14.09 1.97
CA ASP A 48 12.91 15.51 2.31
C ASP A 48 11.54 16.20 2.51
N PHE A 49 10.50 15.66 1.87
CA PHE A 49 9.13 16.18 1.96
C PHE A 49 8.09 15.10 1.67
N GLN A 50 6.87 15.31 2.17
CA GLN A 50 5.69 14.53 1.81
C GLN A 50 4.54 15.44 1.36
N PHE A 51 3.71 14.95 0.45
CA PHE A 51 2.49 15.63 0.02
C PHE A 51 1.27 14.87 0.50
N THR A 52 0.39 15.56 1.23
CA THR A 52 -0.87 14.99 1.71
C THR A 52 -2.02 15.83 1.21
N PHE A 53 -3.03 15.19 0.61
CA PHE A 53 -4.26 15.86 0.19
C PHE A 53 -5.32 15.72 1.29
N ILE A 54 -5.64 16.83 1.96
CA ILE A 54 -6.62 16.88 3.05
C ILE A 54 -7.50 18.11 2.86
N GLY A 55 -8.81 17.97 3.09
CA GLY A 55 -9.74 19.10 3.06
C GLY A 55 -9.86 19.81 1.71
N GLY A 56 -9.54 19.13 0.60
CA GLY A 56 -9.59 19.71 -0.75
C GLY A 56 -8.32 20.49 -1.16
N SER A 57 -7.23 20.38 -0.41
CA SER A 57 -5.97 21.11 -0.68
C SER A 57 -4.74 20.20 -0.54
N TRP A 58 -3.69 20.49 -1.32
CA TRP A 58 -2.38 19.86 -1.15
C TRP A 58 -1.60 20.53 -0.05
N ASN A 59 -1.14 19.72 0.90
CA ASN A 59 -0.30 20.16 1.99
C ASN A 59 1.06 19.51 1.81
N LYS A 60 2.08 20.33 1.51
CA LYS A 60 3.48 19.90 1.54
C LYS A 60 3.95 19.96 2.98
N GLN A 61 4.42 18.85 3.51
CA GLN A 61 5.11 18.80 4.80
C GLN A 61 6.59 18.55 4.55
N SER A 62 7.43 19.43 5.05
CA SER A 62 8.89 19.31 5.07
C SER A 62 9.35 19.62 6.48
N LYS A 63 10.14 18.74 7.10
CA LYS A 63 10.73 19.04 8.42
C LYS A 63 11.83 20.08 8.25
N THR A 64 11.83 21.09 9.13
CA THR A 64 12.75 22.24 9.05
C THR A 64 14.05 22.05 9.85
N ILE A 65 14.24 20.91 10.55
CA ILE A 65 15.36 20.74 11.48
C ILE A 65 15.85 19.30 11.43
N ALA A 66 17.06 19.10 10.87
CA ALA A 66 18.00 17.98 10.95
C ALA A 66 17.54 16.51 10.75
N ASP A 67 16.28 16.18 10.99
CA ASP A 67 15.70 14.85 10.87
C ASP A 67 14.83 14.78 9.62
N LYS A 68 15.22 13.92 8.66
CA LYS A 68 14.42 13.63 7.47
C LYS A 68 13.08 13.00 7.85
N LEU A 69 12.07 13.16 6.99
CA LEU A 69 10.76 12.54 7.16
C LEU A 69 10.85 11.06 6.79
N MET A 70 10.29 10.19 7.61
CA MET A 70 10.21 8.77 7.29
C MET A 70 8.81 8.46 6.74
N ILE A 71 8.76 7.94 5.52
CA ILE A 71 7.52 7.70 4.76
C ILE A 71 7.46 6.23 4.36
N TYR A 72 6.27 5.65 4.39
CA TYR A 72 6.02 4.34 3.80
C TYR A 72 5.85 4.48 2.29
N GLU A 73 6.78 3.93 1.53
CA GLU A 73 6.68 3.84 0.08
C GLU A 73 6.51 2.38 -0.37
N PRO A 74 5.67 2.11 -1.39
CA PRO A 74 5.55 0.78 -1.94
C PRO A 74 6.91 0.32 -2.48
N ALA A 75 7.36 -0.83 -2.00
CA ALA A 75 8.58 -1.48 -2.43
C ALA A 75 8.25 -2.88 -2.93
N ILE A 76 8.70 -3.18 -4.15
CA ILE A 76 8.49 -4.48 -4.77
C ILE A 76 9.87 -5.06 -5.04
N ASN A 77 10.23 -6.11 -4.30
CA ASN A 77 11.40 -6.95 -4.58
C ASN A 77 10.91 -8.24 -5.24
N LEU A 78 11.11 -8.38 -6.55
CA LEU A 78 10.74 -9.58 -7.30
C LEU A 78 11.93 -10.54 -7.35
N VAL A 79 11.80 -11.68 -6.69
CA VAL A 79 12.72 -12.81 -6.87
C VAL A 79 11.96 -13.88 -7.65
N LEU A 80 12.40 -14.13 -8.89
CA LEU A 80 11.80 -15.11 -9.78
C LEU A 80 12.63 -16.40 -9.72
N SER A 81 12.02 -17.51 -9.35
CA SER A 81 12.61 -18.86 -9.40
C SER A 81 11.75 -19.77 -10.27
N ASN A 82 12.40 -20.59 -11.11
CA ASN A 82 11.74 -21.61 -11.94
C ASN A 82 11.35 -22.85 -11.14
#